data_AF-A0A7U9SCG2-F1
#
_entry.id   AF-A0A7U9SCG2-F1
#
_cell.length_a   1.000
_cell.length_b   1.000
_cell.length_c   1.000
_cell.angle_alpha   90.00
_cell.angle_beta   90.00
_cell.angle_gamma   90.00
#
_symmetry.space_group_name_H-M   'P 1'
#
loop_
_entity.id
_entity.type
_entity.pdbx_description
1 polymer ?
#
loop_
_entity_poly.entity_id
_entity_poly.type
_entity_poly.pdbx_seq_one_letter_code
_entity_poly.pdbx_strand_id
1 'polypeptide(L)'
;MIVNRYNARWETDILKDGVYLDFMGRIAPLLKRSLSAAQYEKYEKWIKKKIEYKRIKKETEESLRKNYDVGRQPLFSSIEIEVINRCNGICPFCPVNRNTDPRKLKKMDEELFKKIIDELGELKYSGRLALHSNNEPFLDPRIIEFAKYAREHVPHAHLYMYTNGTLLTMEKFKAIIPSLDRLVIDNYDDELKLIENVANIHEYCRKDRKLNKKVEIHVRKIHEVLNTRGGQSPNNNKRKTLKASCILPYKQMVVRPDGKTSLCCNDPYGKYTLADLNRMSLQEAWYSQRYENIRKKLRQGRAGVKLCRYCDTLPGPKGY
;
A
#
# COMPACT_ATOMS: atom_id res chain seq x y z
N MET A 1 15.44 2.63 10.38
CA MET A 1 14.75 3.84 10.91
C MET A 1 13.38 3.46 11.51
N ILE A 2 13.07 3.90 12.75
CA ILE A 2 11.72 3.73 13.33
C ILE A 2 10.86 4.93 12.95
N VAL A 3 9.68 4.66 12.41
CA VAL A 3 8.69 5.67 12.05
C VAL A 3 7.45 5.44 12.91
N ASN A 4 7.21 6.38 13.82
CA ASN A 4 6.00 6.41 14.62
C ASN A 4 4.87 7.06 13.81
N ARG A 5 3.90 6.24 13.37
CA ARG A 5 2.77 6.70 12.56
C ARG A 5 1.70 7.46 13.38
N TYR A 6 1.81 7.53 14.72
CA TYR A 6 0.94 8.35 15.58
C TYR A 6 1.36 9.81 15.66
N ASN A 7 2.66 10.10 15.58
CA ASN A 7 3.23 11.42 15.95
C ASN A 7 3.88 12.15 14.77
N ALA A 8 3.23 12.20 13.60
CA ALA A 8 3.75 12.98 12.47
C ALA A 8 3.53 14.50 12.68
N ARG A 9 4.62 15.29 12.67
CA ARG A 9 4.61 16.77 12.61
C ARG A 9 4.07 17.26 11.26
N TRP A 10 3.46 18.44 11.25
CA TRP A 10 2.79 19.00 10.07
C TRP A 10 2.92 20.53 10.08
N GLU A 11 2.95 21.10 8.88
CA GLU A 11 2.92 22.54 8.60
C GLU A 11 1.73 22.81 7.67
N THR A 12 1.05 23.94 7.86
CA THR A 12 0.00 24.43 6.95
C THR A 12 0.53 25.53 6.06
N ASP A 13 0.00 25.62 4.84
CA ASP A 13 0.39 26.63 3.88
C ASP A 13 -0.88 27.31 3.32
N ILE A 14 -1.02 28.61 3.55
CA ILE A 14 -2.21 29.38 3.18
C ILE A 14 -2.52 29.32 1.67
N LEU A 15 -1.48 29.26 0.82
CA LEU A 15 -1.62 29.20 -0.62
C LEU A 15 -2.04 27.80 -1.10
N LYS A 16 -1.66 26.75 -0.35
CA LYS A 16 -1.96 25.35 -0.70
C LYS A 16 -3.27 24.85 -0.08
N ASP A 17 -3.58 25.26 1.14
CA ASP A 17 -4.64 24.68 1.97
C ASP A 17 -5.89 25.58 2.07
N GLY A 18 -5.69 26.86 1.76
CA GLY A 18 -6.67 27.93 1.84
C GLY A 18 -6.80 28.53 3.23
N VAL A 19 -7.23 29.80 3.30
CA VAL A 19 -7.29 30.64 4.50
C VAL A 19 -7.91 29.93 5.71
N TYR A 20 -9.06 29.25 5.51
CA TYR A 20 -9.74 28.56 6.60
C TYR A 20 -8.92 27.42 7.22
N LEU A 21 -8.25 26.58 6.41
CA LEU A 21 -7.49 25.45 6.95
C LEU A 21 -6.15 25.89 7.53
N ASP A 22 -5.53 26.92 6.96
CA ASP A 22 -4.33 27.54 7.53
C ASP A 22 -4.64 28.20 8.88
N PHE A 23 -5.73 28.95 8.97
CA PHE A 23 -6.20 29.53 10.24
C PHE A 23 -6.47 28.46 11.31
N MET A 24 -7.23 27.41 10.96
CA MET A 24 -7.48 26.28 11.86
C MET A 24 -6.19 25.55 12.24
N GLY A 25 -5.24 25.47 11.31
CA GLY A 25 -3.91 24.90 11.54
C GLY A 25 -3.09 25.68 12.57
N ARG A 26 -3.03 27.01 12.41
CA ARG A 26 -2.34 27.93 13.33
C ARG A 26 -3.00 28.02 14.71
N ILE A 27 -4.31 27.80 14.79
CA ILE A 27 -5.06 27.80 16.05
C ILE A 27 -4.98 26.46 16.78
N ALA A 28 -4.73 25.35 16.09
CA ALA A 28 -4.66 24.04 16.73
C ALA A 28 -3.72 24.04 17.97
N PRO A 29 -2.48 24.55 17.93
CA PRO A 29 -1.61 24.60 19.11
C PRO A 29 -2.22 25.37 20.31
N LEU A 30 -3.03 26.40 20.05
CA LEU A 30 -3.69 27.20 21.09
C LEU A 30 -4.82 26.40 21.78
N LEU A 31 -5.53 25.57 21.02
CA LEU A 31 -6.59 24.70 21.53
C LEU A 31 -6.08 23.58 22.44
N LYS A 32 -4.78 23.28 22.43
CA LYS A 32 -4.16 22.29 23.33
C LYS A 32 -4.35 22.64 24.80
N ARG A 33 -4.50 23.93 25.13
CA ARG A 33 -4.74 24.40 26.51
C ARG A 33 -6.20 24.27 26.95
N SER A 34 -7.13 24.10 26.01
CA SER A 34 -8.57 24.15 26.26
C SER A 34 -9.30 22.83 25.97
N LEU A 35 -8.60 21.84 25.39
CA LEU A 35 -9.14 20.53 25.06
C LEU A 35 -8.42 19.44 25.85
N SER A 36 -9.12 18.34 26.15
CA SER A 36 -8.45 17.14 26.63
C SER A 36 -7.51 16.58 25.56
N ALA A 37 -6.49 15.82 25.96
CA ALA A 37 -5.52 15.23 25.02
C ALA A 37 -6.20 14.44 23.88
N ALA A 38 -7.23 13.67 24.20
CA ALA A 38 -8.00 12.89 23.22
C ALA A 38 -8.83 13.77 22.27
N GLN A 39 -9.43 14.86 22.77
CA GLN A 39 -10.17 15.81 21.95
C GLN A 39 -9.24 16.56 20.99
N TYR A 40 -8.09 16.99 21.49
CA TYR A 40 -7.07 17.66 20.69
C TYR A 40 -6.53 16.74 19.58
N GLU A 41 -6.17 15.51 19.90
CA GLU A 41 -5.68 14.52 18.93
C GLU A 41 -6.72 14.26 17.82
N LYS A 42 -8.00 14.15 18.19
CA LYS A 42 -9.10 13.97 17.23
C LYS A 42 -9.25 15.17 16.30
N TYR A 43 -9.17 16.38 16.84
CA TYR A 43 -9.25 17.62 16.06
C TYR A 43 -8.06 17.77 15.11
N GLU A 44 -6.84 17.54 15.61
CA GLU A 44 -5.61 17.58 14.82
C GLU A 44 -5.65 16.57 13.65
N LYS A 45 -6.03 15.32 13.93
CA LYS A 45 -6.23 14.29 12.90
C LYS A 45 -7.27 14.71 11.86
N TRP A 46 -8.34 15.38 12.27
CA TRP A 46 -9.38 15.85 11.37
C TRP A 46 -8.86 16.94 10.42
N ILE A 47 -8.15 17.96 10.93
CA ILE A 47 -7.55 19.01 10.09
C ILE A 47 -6.56 18.41 9.10
N LYS A 48 -5.63 17.57 9.60
CA LYS A 48 -4.63 16.88 8.75
C LYS A 48 -5.28 16.16 7.59
N LYS A 49 -6.31 15.36 7.86
CA LYS A 49 -7.03 14.61 6.83
C LYS A 49 -7.74 15.52 5.83
N LYS A 50 -8.22 16.70 6.24
CA LYS A 50 -8.85 17.68 5.36
C LYS A 50 -7.85 18.35 4.43
N ILE A 51 -6.70 18.76 4.96
CA ILE A 51 -5.59 19.34 4.20
C ILE A 51 -5.09 18.33 3.18
N GLU A 52 -4.74 17.13 3.65
CA GLU A 52 -4.28 16.04 2.80
C GLU A 52 -5.29 15.70 1.71
N TYR A 53 -6.58 15.62 2.04
CA TYR A 53 -7.64 15.39 1.06
C TYR A 53 -7.68 16.46 -0.03
N LYS A 54 -7.64 17.75 0.32
CA LYS A 54 -7.65 18.83 -0.67
C LYS A 54 -6.44 18.74 -1.59
N ARG A 55 -5.25 18.60 -0.98
CA ARG A 55 -3.98 18.52 -1.72
C ARG A 55 -3.94 17.31 -2.65
N ILE A 56 -4.17 16.11 -2.15
CA ILE A 56 -4.13 14.88 -2.95
C ILE A 56 -5.21 14.89 -4.02
N LYS A 57 -6.41 15.41 -3.74
CA LYS A 57 -7.45 15.57 -4.75
C LYS A 57 -6.96 16.46 -5.89
N LYS A 58 -6.40 17.64 -5.58
CA LYS A 58 -5.87 18.57 -6.60
C LYS A 58 -4.77 17.92 -7.43
N GLU A 59 -3.74 17.37 -6.76
CA GLU A 59 -2.62 16.69 -7.43
C GLU A 59 -3.11 15.52 -8.32
N THR A 60 -4.10 14.75 -7.86
CA THR A 60 -4.67 13.64 -8.62
C THR A 60 -5.36 14.12 -9.89
N GLU A 61 -6.22 15.15 -9.79
CA GLU A 61 -6.91 15.69 -10.97
C GLU A 61 -5.92 16.28 -11.98
N GLU A 62 -4.90 17.00 -11.53
CA GLU A 62 -3.83 17.53 -12.39
C GLU A 62 -3.06 16.41 -13.08
N SER A 63 -2.68 15.36 -12.33
CA SER A 63 -1.96 14.20 -12.88
C SER A 63 -2.80 13.43 -13.89
N LEU A 64 -4.10 13.24 -13.62
CA LEU A 64 -5.04 12.57 -14.52
C LEU A 64 -5.18 13.34 -15.84
N ARG A 65 -5.42 14.66 -15.75
CA ARG A 65 -5.52 15.54 -16.93
C ARG A 65 -4.26 15.54 -17.77
N LYS A 66 -3.09 15.68 -17.14
CA LYS A 66 -1.82 15.81 -17.85
C LYS A 66 -1.38 14.51 -18.52
N ASN A 67 -1.55 13.37 -17.84
CA ASN A 67 -0.88 12.13 -18.24
C ASN A 67 -1.79 11.07 -18.83
N TYR A 68 -3.11 11.15 -18.63
CA TYR A 68 -4.03 10.06 -18.98
C TYR A 68 -5.24 10.54 -19.80
N ASP A 69 -5.77 11.74 -19.53
CA ASP A 69 -6.86 12.32 -20.33
C ASP A 69 -6.39 12.72 -21.75
N VAL A 70 -5.08 12.69 -22.02
CA VAL A 70 -4.46 12.96 -23.33
C VAL A 70 -4.48 11.76 -24.30
N GLY A 71 -5.20 10.68 -23.96
CA GLY A 71 -5.45 9.54 -24.86
C GLY A 71 -4.37 8.45 -24.87
N ARG A 72 -3.32 8.55 -24.03
CA ARG A 72 -2.32 7.49 -23.87
C ARG A 72 -2.27 7.02 -22.42
N GLN A 73 -2.39 5.72 -22.20
CA GLN A 73 -2.17 5.10 -20.90
C GLN A 73 -0.71 4.61 -20.81
N PRO A 74 0.13 5.18 -19.93
CA PRO A 74 1.45 4.63 -19.63
C PRO A 74 1.34 3.22 -19.03
N LEU A 75 2.43 2.46 -19.09
CA LEU A 75 2.57 1.23 -18.31
C LEU A 75 2.38 1.55 -16.81
N PHE A 76 1.89 0.58 -16.04
CA PHE A 76 1.78 0.73 -14.59
C PHE A 76 3.15 1.11 -13.99
N SER A 77 3.15 1.96 -12.95
CA SER A 77 4.37 2.37 -12.23
C SER A 77 4.60 1.57 -10.96
N SER A 78 3.61 0.77 -10.55
CA SER A 78 3.70 -0.15 -9.42
C SER A 78 2.99 -1.46 -9.73
N ILE A 79 3.63 -2.57 -9.38
CA ILE A 79 3.05 -3.90 -9.39
C ILE A 79 3.26 -4.57 -8.03
N GLU A 80 2.20 -5.13 -7.47
CA GLU A 80 2.20 -5.95 -6.26
C GLU A 80 1.91 -7.41 -6.65
N ILE A 81 2.76 -8.34 -6.27
CA ILE A 81 2.63 -9.77 -6.52
C ILE A 81 2.43 -10.48 -5.18
N GLU A 82 1.21 -10.96 -4.93
CA GLU A 82 0.88 -11.75 -3.75
C GLU A 82 1.26 -13.22 -4.02
N VAL A 83 2.38 -13.69 -3.45
CA VAL A 83 2.87 -15.06 -3.66
C VAL A 83 2.07 -16.12 -2.89
N ILE A 84 1.42 -15.72 -1.80
CA ILE A 84 0.51 -16.54 -0.99
C ILE A 84 -0.59 -15.65 -0.42
N ASN A 85 -1.85 -16.08 -0.46
CA ASN A 85 -2.97 -15.29 0.07
C ASN A 85 -3.26 -15.60 1.54
N ARG A 86 -2.23 -15.60 2.38
CA ARG A 86 -2.37 -15.83 3.83
C ARG A 86 -1.53 -14.87 4.64
N CYS A 87 -2.04 -14.55 5.82
CA CYS A 87 -1.32 -13.84 6.86
C CYS A 87 -1.48 -14.59 8.17
N ASN A 88 -0.47 -14.53 9.04
CA ASN A 88 -0.53 -15.05 10.40
C ASN A 88 -1.01 -14.00 11.42
N GLY A 89 -1.16 -12.74 11.01
CA GLY A 89 -1.59 -11.64 11.87
C GLY A 89 -3.07 -11.71 12.28
N ILE A 90 -3.34 -11.24 13.49
CA ILE A 90 -4.67 -11.19 14.11
C ILE A 90 -5.25 -9.77 14.19
N CYS A 91 -4.75 -8.85 13.36
CA CYS A 91 -5.13 -7.45 13.35
C CYS A 91 -6.65 -7.25 13.15
N PRO A 92 -7.40 -6.65 14.10
CA PRO A 92 -8.84 -6.45 14.00
C PRO A 92 -9.29 -5.54 12.84
N PHE A 93 -8.42 -4.65 12.37
CA PHE A 93 -8.70 -3.79 11.22
C PHE A 93 -8.53 -4.49 9.86
N CYS A 94 -7.88 -5.66 9.83
CA CYS A 94 -7.45 -6.28 8.59
C CYS A 94 -8.53 -7.26 8.06
N PRO A 95 -9.00 -7.08 6.80
CA PRO A 95 -9.94 -8.03 6.19
C PRO A 95 -9.36 -9.44 5.99
N VAL A 96 -8.03 -9.55 5.94
CA VAL A 96 -7.27 -10.80 5.70
C VAL A 96 -6.57 -11.30 6.96
N ASN A 97 -7.17 -11.01 8.12
CA ASN A 97 -6.77 -11.57 9.41
C ASN A 97 -6.84 -13.10 9.38
N ARG A 98 -5.86 -13.77 9.98
CA ARG A 98 -5.76 -15.24 10.03
C ARG A 98 -7.06 -15.93 10.45
N ASN A 99 -7.79 -15.36 11.40
CA ASN A 99 -8.96 -15.98 12.01
C ASN A 99 -10.23 -15.86 11.16
N THR A 100 -10.28 -14.91 10.23
CA THR A 100 -11.50 -14.54 9.50
C THR A 100 -11.31 -14.35 8.00
N ASP A 101 -10.14 -14.66 7.44
CA ASP A 101 -9.86 -14.55 6.00
C ASP A 101 -10.77 -15.52 5.20
N PRO A 102 -11.72 -14.99 4.39
CA PRO A 102 -12.68 -15.82 3.67
C PRO A 102 -12.10 -16.42 2.39
N ARG A 103 -10.88 -16.06 1.98
CA ARG A 103 -10.28 -16.50 0.71
C ARG A 103 -9.88 -17.97 0.82
N LYS A 104 -10.14 -18.79 -0.21
CA LYS A 104 -9.54 -20.13 -0.30
C LYS A 104 -8.02 -20.03 -0.41
N LEU A 105 -7.29 -20.87 0.32
CA LEU A 105 -5.82 -20.87 0.32
C LEU A 105 -5.29 -21.09 -1.10
N LYS A 106 -4.39 -20.21 -1.52
CA LYS A 106 -3.65 -20.27 -2.77
C LYS A 106 -2.22 -19.80 -2.56
N LYS A 107 -1.30 -20.54 -3.17
CA LYS A 107 0.09 -20.18 -3.41
C LYS A 107 0.28 -20.01 -4.91
N MET A 108 1.10 -19.04 -5.28
CA MET A 108 1.45 -18.80 -6.66
C MET A 108 2.30 -19.97 -7.16
N ASP A 109 1.96 -20.43 -8.35
CA ASP A 109 2.78 -21.38 -9.09
C ASP A 109 4.12 -20.72 -9.47
N GLU A 110 5.20 -21.48 -9.40
CA GLU A 110 6.54 -20.94 -9.65
C GLU A 110 6.74 -20.53 -11.10
N GLU A 111 6.22 -21.29 -12.06
CA GLU A 111 6.33 -20.98 -13.48
C GLU A 111 5.54 -19.72 -13.82
N LEU A 112 4.36 -19.55 -13.20
CA LEU A 112 3.61 -18.32 -13.31
C LEU A 112 4.37 -17.12 -12.71
N PHE A 113 5.02 -17.30 -11.55
CA PHE A 113 5.84 -16.25 -10.94
C PHE A 113 6.98 -15.83 -11.88
N LYS A 114 7.75 -16.80 -12.39
CA LYS A 114 8.85 -16.58 -13.32
C LYS A 114 8.38 -15.88 -14.59
N LYS A 115 7.31 -16.37 -15.23
CA LYS A 115 6.65 -15.73 -16.38
C LYS A 115 6.38 -14.25 -16.12
N ILE A 116 5.77 -13.90 -14.98
CA ILE A 116 5.47 -12.50 -14.65
C ILE A 116 6.75 -11.66 -14.51
N ILE A 117 7.77 -12.20 -13.85
CA ILE A 117 9.04 -11.51 -13.65
C ILE A 117 9.79 -11.33 -14.97
N ASP A 118 9.83 -12.36 -15.82
CA ASP A 118 10.50 -12.33 -17.11
C ASP A 118 9.83 -11.32 -18.04
N GLU A 119 8.49 -11.29 -18.09
CA GLU A 119 7.74 -10.26 -18.81
C GLU A 119 8.09 -8.85 -18.30
N LEU A 120 8.24 -8.64 -16.98
CA LEU A 120 8.70 -7.34 -16.45
C LEU A 120 10.13 -7.00 -16.91
N GLY A 121 11.01 -8.00 -17.01
CA GLY A 121 12.37 -7.88 -17.51
C GLY A 121 12.40 -7.46 -18.98
N GLU A 122 11.62 -8.12 -19.83
CA GLU A 122 11.43 -7.79 -21.25
C GLU A 122 10.90 -6.35 -21.44
N LEU A 123 10.00 -5.92 -20.56
CA LEU A 123 9.47 -4.56 -20.52
C LEU A 123 10.47 -3.51 -20.01
N LYS A 124 11.68 -3.94 -19.61
CA LYS A 124 12.69 -3.09 -18.97
C LYS A 124 12.09 -2.30 -17.80
N TYR A 125 11.28 -2.98 -17.01
CA TYR A 125 10.49 -2.36 -15.96
C TYR A 125 11.37 -1.67 -14.92
N SER A 126 11.09 -0.39 -14.68
CA SER A 126 11.82 0.47 -13.71
C SER A 126 10.90 1.06 -12.64
N GLY A 127 9.66 0.57 -12.57
CA GLY A 127 8.71 0.96 -11.53
C GLY A 127 8.93 0.22 -10.21
N ARG A 128 7.92 0.26 -9.35
CA ARG A 128 7.94 -0.41 -8.04
C ARG A 128 7.44 -1.84 -8.16
N LEU A 129 8.27 -2.80 -7.77
CA LEU A 129 7.92 -4.21 -7.71
C LEU A 129 7.80 -4.66 -6.25
N ALA A 130 6.62 -5.09 -5.84
CA ALA A 130 6.38 -5.62 -4.51
C ALA A 130 6.05 -7.11 -4.55
N LEU A 131 6.65 -7.88 -3.62
CA LEU A 131 6.37 -9.31 -3.45
C LEU A 131 5.40 -9.57 -2.28
N HIS A 132 4.45 -8.65 -2.11
CA HIS A 132 3.38 -8.70 -1.12
C HIS A 132 2.16 -7.95 -1.67
N SER A 133 0.99 -8.22 -1.10
CA SER A 133 -0.14 -7.30 -1.17
C SER A 133 -0.99 -7.40 0.10
N ASN A 134 -1.80 -8.45 0.21
CA ASN A 134 -2.72 -8.68 1.33
C ASN A 134 -2.39 -9.99 2.06
N ASN A 135 -1.13 -10.11 2.49
CA ASN A 135 -0.56 -11.34 3.02
C ASN A 135 0.64 -11.08 3.95
N GLU A 136 1.16 -12.15 4.56
CA GLU A 136 2.51 -12.20 5.15
C GLU A 136 3.41 -12.98 4.17
N PRO A 137 4.37 -12.32 3.49
CA PRO A 137 5.22 -12.99 2.49
C PRO A 137 6.03 -14.17 3.04
N PHE A 138 6.49 -14.09 4.30
CA PHE A 138 7.33 -15.14 4.91
C PHE A 138 6.57 -16.42 5.28
N LEU A 139 5.26 -16.51 4.98
CA LEU A 139 4.53 -17.78 5.01
C LEU A 139 4.79 -18.66 3.77
N ASP A 140 5.31 -18.09 2.69
CA ASP A 140 5.85 -18.88 1.59
C ASP A 140 7.37 -19.01 1.77
N PRO A 141 7.91 -20.22 2.04
CA PRO A 141 9.36 -20.39 2.22
C PRO A 141 10.16 -20.03 0.97
N ARG A 142 9.52 -20.01 -0.22
CA ARG A 142 10.16 -19.65 -1.49
C ARG A 142 10.38 -18.14 -1.67
N ILE A 143 9.87 -17.30 -0.77
CA ILE A 143 9.92 -15.84 -0.92
C ILE A 143 11.34 -15.28 -1.10
N ILE A 144 12.34 -15.91 -0.48
CA ILE A 144 13.74 -15.52 -0.60
C ILE A 144 14.24 -15.76 -2.03
N GLU A 145 13.97 -16.94 -2.59
CA GLU A 145 14.36 -17.29 -3.96
C GLU A 145 13.59 -16.46 -4.99
N PHE A 146 12.29 -16.22 -4.75
CA PHE A 146 11.50 -15.30 -5.57
C PHE A 146 12.06 -13.87 -5.56
N ALA A 147 12.53 -13.37 -4.42
CA ALA A 147 13.14 -12.05 -4.34
C ALA A 147 14.49 -11.99 -5.08
N LYS A 148 15.30 -13.04 -5.00
CA LYS A 148 16.56 -13.14 -5.77
C LYS A 148 16.30 -13.18 -7.27
N TYR A 149 15.38 -14.05 -7.71
CA TYR A 149 14.99 -14.16 -9.12
C TYR A 149 14.50 -12.82 -9.67
N ALA A 150 13.61 -12.13 -8.94
CA ALA A 150 13.13 -10.80 -9.32
C ALA A 150 14.25 -9.75 -9.43
N ARG A 151 15.23 -9.76 -8.53
CA ARG A 151 16.36 -8.83 -8.58
C ARG A 151 17.24 -9.08 -9.82
N GLU A 152 17.49 -10.34 -10.14
CA GLU A 152 18.31 -10.73 -11.29
C GLU A 152 17.67 -10.35 -12.62
N HIS A 153 16.37 -10.60 -12.78
CA HIS A 153 15.66 -10.46 -14.05
C HIS A 153 15.08 -9.05 -14.26
N VAL A 154 14.88 -8.27 -13.19
CA VAL A 154 14.33 -6.90 -13.25
C VAL A 154 15.21 -5.93 -12.46
N PRO A 155 16.51 -5.79 -12.81
CA PRO A 155 17.51 -5.12 -11.97
C PRO A 155 17.22 -3.62 -11.77
N HIS A 156 16.51 -2.99 -12.70
CA HIS A 156 16.17 -1.57 -12.66
C HIS A 156 14.88 -1.25 -11.88
N ALA A 157 14.09 -2.26 -11.51
CA ALA A 157 12.92 -2.05 -10.69
C ALA A 157 13.30 -1.73 -9.24
N HIS A 158 12.47 -0.91 -8.61
CA HIS A 158 12.56 -0.66 -7.17
C HIS A 158 11.83 -1.77 -6.43
N LEU A 159 12.56 -2.80 -5.99
CA LEU A 159 11.97 -3.93 -5.26
C LEU A 159 11.72 -3.54 -3.82
N TYR A 160 10.48 -3.65 -3.36
CA TYR A 160 10.13 -3.34 -1.97
C TYR A 160 9.23 -4.39 -1.35
N MET A 161 9.32 -4.55 -0.03
CA MET A 161 8.52 -5.53 0.68
C MET A 161 7.95 -4.95 1.97
N TYR A 162 6.70 -5.29 2.26
CA TYR A 162 6.12 -5.15 3.59
C TYR A 162 6.00 -6.53 4.23
N THR A 163 6.25 -6.59 5.53
CA THR A 163 6.06 -7.77 6.38
C THR A 163 5.62 -7.31 7.77
N ASN A 164 4.89 -8.15 8.50
CA ASN A 164 4.59 -7.89 9.91
C ASN A 164 5.78 -8.21 10.85
N GLY A 165 6.86 -8.80 10.32
CA GLY A 165 8.10 -9.08 11.05
C GLY A 165 8.07 -10.29 11.98
N THR A 166 6.91 -10.88 12.25
CA THR A 166 6.78 -11.99 13.22
C THR A 166 7.50 -13.26 12.78
N LEU A 167 7.58 -13.51 11.46
CA LEU A 167 8.28 -14.66 10.87
C LEU A 167 9.67 -14.32 10.34
N LEU A 168 10.10 -13.07 10.45
CA LEU A 168 11.35 -12.55 9.92
C LEU A 168 12.49 -12.76 10.93
N THR A 169 13.06 -13.96 10.94
CA THR A 169 14.27 -14.24 11.71
C THR A 169 15.47 -13.48 11.16
N MET A 170 16.53 -13.32 11.96
CA MET A 170 17.77 -12.67 11.51
C MET A 170 18.38 -13.36 10.28
N GLU A 171 18.29 -14.69 10.21
CA GLU A 171 18.73 -15.49 9.06
C GLU A 171 17.94 -15.11 7.79
N LYS A 172 16.60 -15.15 7.85
CA LYS A 172 15.73 -14.76 6.72
C LYS A 172 15.94 -13.31 6.30
N PHE A 173 16.13 -12.42 7.28
CA PHE A 173 16.44 -11.01 7.03
C PHE A 173 17.75 -10.86 6.25
N LYS A 174 18.84 -11.49 6.70
CA LYS A 174 20.14 -11.44 6.01
C LYS A 174 20.07 -12.06 4.61
N ALA A 175 19.28 -13.11 4.43
CA ALA A 175 19.11 -13.77 3.14
C ALA A 175 18.32 -12.92 2.12
N ILE A 176 17.30 -12.18 2.54
CA ILE A 176 16.43 -11.43 1.63
C ILE A 176 16.85 -9.98 1.41
N ILE A 177 17.48 -9.34 2.41
CA ILE A 177 17.78 -7.91 2.34
C ILE A 177 18.68 -7.51 1.16
N PRO A 178 19.62 -8.34 0.64
CA PRO A 178 20.40 -7.97 -0.54
C PRO A 178 19.54 -7.76 -1.79
N SER A 179 18.47 -8.54 -1.96
CA SER A 179 17.61 -8.51 -3.16
C SER A 179 16.66 -7.31 -3.21
N LEU A 180 16.31 -6.73 -2.07
CA LEU A 180 15.35 -5.62 -1.98
C LEU A 180 16.05 -4.27 -2.16
N ASP A 181 15.31 -3.20 -2.43
CA ASP A 181 15.75 -1.81 -2.28
C ASP A 181 15.19 -1.16 -1.01
N ARG A 182 14.04 -1.66 -0.54
CA ARG A 182 13.37 -1.19 0.67
C ARG A 182 12.64 -2.34 1.36
N LEU A 183 12.89 -2.49 2.66
CA LEU A 183 12.09 -3.36 3.52
C LEU A 183 11.33 -2.49 4.51
N VAL A 184 10.03 -2.72 4.60
CA VAL A 184 9.16 -2.09 5.59
C VAL A 184 8.62 -3.18 6.52
N ILE A 185 8.78 -2.98 7.82
CA ILE A 185 8.25 -3.86 8.85
C ILE A 185 7.12 -3.11 9.56
N ASP A 186 5.88 -3.54 9.36
CA ASP A 186 4.74 -3.04 10.15
C ASP A 186 4.65 -3.83 11.47
N ASN A 187 5.20 -3.25 12.53
CA ASN A 187 5.21 -3.81 13.89
C ASN A 187 3.93 -3.39 14.64
N TYR A 188 3.04 -4.35 14.89
CA TYR A 188 1.76 -4.12 15.56
C TYR A 188 1.82 -4.50 17.04
N ASP A 189 1.67 -3.51 17.92
CA ASP A 189 1.64 -3.66 19.37
C ASP A 189 0.95 -2.43 19.99
N ASP A 190 0.00 -2.61 20.92
CA ASP A 190 -0.74 -1.47 21.50
C ASP A 190 0.11 -0.56 22.39
N GLU A 191 1.17 -1.13 22.97
CA GLU A 191 2.19 -0.40 23.74
C GLU A 191 3.31 0.15 22.83
N LEU A 192 3.20 -0.07 21.51
CA LEU A 192 4.19 0.31 20.50
C LEU A 192 5.57 -0.32 20.72
N LYS A 193 5.63 -1.44 21.43
CA LYS A 193 6.86 -2.21 21.66
C LYS A 193 7.26 -2.96 20.40
N LEU A 194 8.55 -3.00 20.12
CA LEU A 194 9.08 -3.85 19.05
C LEU A 194 9.02 -5.30 19.50
N ILE A 195 8.52 -6.19 18.64
CA ILE A 195 8.68 -7.63 18.86
C ILE A 195 10.16 -8.00 18.73
N GLU A 196 10.55 -9.09 19.41
CA GLU A 196 11.96 -9.49 19.56
C GLU A 196 12.74 -9.53 18.23
N ASN A 197 12.20 -10.22 17.21
CA ASN A 197 12.80 -10.28 15.88
C ASN A 197 13.09 -8.89 15.29
N VAL A 198 12.14 -7.96 15.44
CA VAL A 198 12.22 -6.61 14.89
C VAL A 198 13.18 -5.75 15.70
N ALA A 199 13.25 -5.92 17.02
CA ALA A 199 14.24 -5.27 17.87
C ALA A 199 15.67 -5.67 17.48
N ASN A 200 15.91 -6.98 17.28
CA ASN A 200 17.19 -7.51 16.86
C ASN A 200 17.61 -6.98 15.46
N ILE A 201 16.67 -6.95 14.51
CA ILE A 201 16.91 -6.39 13.17
C ILE A 201 17.18 -4.89 13.25
N HIS A 202 16.44 -4.14 14.07
CA HIS A 202 16.67 -2.72 14.27
C HIS A 202 18.08 -2.45 14.79
N GLU A 203 18.52 -3.17 15.83
CA GLU A 203 19.86 -3.02 16.38
C GLU A 203 20.94 -3.35 15.35
N TYR A 204 20.77 -4.45 14.62
CA TYR A 204 21.67 -4.83 13.52
C TYR A 204 21.77 -3.73 12.46
N CYS A 205 20.62 -3.20 12.00
CA CYS A 205 20.59 -2.15 10.99
C CYS A 205 21.21 -0.84 11.48
N ARG A 206 21.11 -0.49 12.78
CA ARG A 206 21.71 0.75 13.31
C ARG A 206 23.23 0.79 13.17
N LYS A 207 23.88 -0.38 13.12
CA LYS A 207 25.34 -0.51 12.98
C LYS A 207 25.82 -0.27 11.54
N ASP A 208 24.91 -0.27 10.55
CA ASP A 208 25.22 -0.03 9.14
C ASP A 208 24.32 1.09 8.54
N ARG A 209 24.94 2.20 8.14
CA ARG A 209 24.22 3.36 7.58
C ARG A 209 23.42 3.03 6.31
N LYS A 210 23.92 2.17 5.43
CA LYS A 210 23.23 1.78 4.20
C LYS A 210 22.00 0.94 4.55
N LEU A 211 22.16 -0.06 5.42
CA LEU A 211 21.04 -0.89 5.87
C LEU A 211 19.99 -0.08 6.65
N ASN A 212 20.40 0.85 7.51
CA ASN A 212 19.46 1.69 8.28
C ASN A 212 18.57 2.58 7.40
N LYS A 213 19.07 2.99 6.22
CA LYS A 213 18.29 3.71 5.20
C LYS A 213 17.38 2.77 4.41
N LYS A 214 17.76 1.50 4.27
CA LYS A 214 17.05 0.47 3.52
C LYS A 214 15.86 -0.12 4.29
N VAL A 215 15.92 -0.12 5.63
CA VAL A 215 14.90 -0.73 6.50
C VAL A 215 14.12 0.33 7.28
N GLU A 216 12.80 0.31 7.12
CA GLU A 216 11.85 1.14 7.86
C GLU A 216 10.99 0.26 8.77
N ILE A 217 10.86 0.65 10.04
CA ILE A 217 9.99 -0.03 11.00
C ILE A 217 8.85 0.92 11.33
N HIS A 218 7.64 0.57 10.94
CA HIS A 218 6.44 1.28 11.35
C HIS A 218 5.90 0.68 12.64
N VAL A 219 5.87 1.47 13.71
CA VAL A 219 5.18 1.07 14.94
C VAL A 219 3.71 1.52 14.88
N ARG A 220 2.80 0.58 15.14
CA ARG A 220 1.34 0.76 15.06
C ARG A 220 0.65 0.04 16.21
N LYS A 221 -0.41 0.62 16.77
CA LYS A 221 -1.32 -0.08 17.68
C LYS A 221 -2.11 -1.11 16.88
N ILE A 222 -2.23 -2.31 17.43
CA ILE A 222 -2.94 -3.39 16.76
C ILE A 222 -4.45 -3.11 16.71
N HIS A 223 -5.00 -2.40 17.70
CA HIS A 223 -6.41 -2.01 17.73
C HIS A 223 -6.73 -0.67 17.06
N GLU A 224 -5.83 -0.11 16.26
CA GLU A 224 -6.09 1.13 15.52
C GLU A 224 -7.21 0.95 14.47
N VAL A 225 -8.03 1.99 14.27
CA VAL A 225 -8.99 2.07 13.17
C VAL A 225 -8.32 2.70 11.94
N LEU A 226 -7.82 1.85 11.03
CA LEU A 226 -7.15 2.24 9.78
C LEU A 226 -8.14 2.53 8.65
N ASN A 227 -7.67 2.65 7.40
CA ASN A 227 -8.50 2.87 6.20
C ASN A 227 -9.57 1.78 6.02
N THR A 228 -10.64 2.12 5.29
CA THR A 228 -11.80 1.24 5.13
C THR A 228 -11.53 0.00 4.26
N ARG A 229 -10.42 -0.05 3.50
CA ARG A 229 -10.11 -1.12 2.53
C ARG A 229 -11.27 -1.38 1.56
N GLY A 230 -11.82 -0.31 0.98
CA GLY A 230 -13.00 -0.39 0.11
C GLY A 230 -14.30 -0.67 0.87
N GLY A 231 -14.34 -0.34 2.17
CA GLY A 231 -15.48 -0.62 3.05
C GLY A 231 -15.49 -2.03 3.65
N GLN A 232 -14.37 -2.75 3.59
CA GLN A 232 -14.21 -4.16 3.99
C GLN A 232 -13.41 -4.35 5.29
N SER A 233 -12.81 -3.29 5.85
CA SER A 233 -12.14 -3.35 7.15
C SER A 233 -13.15 -3.64 8.27
N PRO A 234 -12.96 -4.69 9.09
CA PRO A 234 -13.95 -5.10 10.10
C PRO A 234 -14.20 -4.05 11.19
N ASN A 235 -13.18 -3.28 11.57
CA ASN A 235 -13.29 -2.26 12.62
C ASN A 235 -13.50 -0.83 12.10
N ASN A 236 -13.75 -0.64 10.79
CA ASN A 236 -14.01 0.67 10.21
C ASN A 236 -15.30 0.72 9.39
N ASN A 237 -16.37 1.18 10.05
CA ASN A 237 -17.72 1.27 9.49
C ASN A 237 -18.01 2.57 8.73
N LYS A 238 -16.99 3.36 8.36
CA LYS A 238 -17.22 4.62 7.63
C LYS A 238 -17.92 4.36 6.29
N ARG A 239 -19.10 4.97 6.11
CA ARG A 239 -19.88 4.94 4.87
C ARG A 239 -19.95 6.34 4.25
N LYS A 240 -18.78 6.85 3.85
CA LYS A 240 -18.67 8.16 3.19
C LYS A 240 -17.96 8.03 1.85
N THR A 241 -18.64 8.46 0.79
CA THR A 241 -18.05 8.54 -0.54
C THR A 241 -17.15 9.77 -0.65
N LEU A 242 -15.88 9.54 -0.98
CA LEU A 242 -14.96 10.63 -1.29
C LEU A 242 -15.31 11.23 -2.66
N LYS A 243 -15.44 12.56 -2.72
CA LYS A 243 -15.69 13.32 -3.95
C LYS A 243 -14.38 13.62 -4.69
N ALA A 244 -13.66 12.57 -5.08
CA ALA A 244 -12.37 12.64 -5.78
C ALA A 244 -12.18 11.41 -6.68
N SER A 245 -11.45 11.58 -7.78
CA SER A 245 -10.96 10.47 -8.59
C SER A 245 -9.95 9.60 -7.81
N CYS A 246 -9.57 8.46 -8.39
CA CYS A 246 -8.54 7.59 -7.83
C CYS A 246 -7.41 7.39 -8.84
N ILE A 247 -6.16 7.57 -8.40
CA ILE A 247 -4.98 7.38 -9.26
C ILE A 247 -4.53 5.92 -9.38
N LEU A 248 -4.88 5.05 -8.42
CA LEU A 248 -4.45 3.63 -8.42
C LEU A 248 -4.77 2.85 -9.71
N PRO A 249 -5.99 2.90 -10.30
CA PRO A 249 -6.27 2.13 -11.53
C PRO A 249 -5.43 2.57 -12.73
N TYR A 250 -4.74 3.72 -12.64
CA TYR A 250 -3.85 4.26 -13.66
C TYR A 250 -2.36 3.95 -13.40
N LYS A 251 -2.02 3.48 -12.19
CA LYS A 251 -0.61 3.32 -11.76
C LYS A 251 -0.27 1.96 -11.18
N GLN A 252 -1.25 1.25 -10.62
CA GLN A 252 -1.04 0.04 -9.84
C GLN A 252 -1.68 -1.19 -10.51
N MET A 253 -0.90 -2.27 -10.62
CA MET A 253 -1.39 -3.62 -10.85
C MET A 253 -1.20 -4.46 -9.57
N VAL A 254 -2.20 -5.29 -9.23
CA VAL A 254 -2.09 -6.24 -8.11
C VAL A 254 -2.40 -7.63 -8.62
N VAL A 255 -1.42 -8.52 -8.57
CA VAL A 255 -1.51 -9.92 -9.00
C VAL A 255 -1.75 -10.81 -7.79
N ARG A 256 -2.81 -11.60 -7.82
CA ARG A 256 -3.12 -12.60 -6.79
C ARG A 256 -2.40 -13.93 -7.06
N PRO A 257 -2.29 -14.83 -6.07
CA PRO A 257 -1.59 -16.10 -6.25
C PRO A 257 -2.24 -17.04 -7.27
N ASP A 258 -3.49 -16.80 -7.67
CA ASP A 258 -4.15 -17.59 -8.72
C ASP A 258 -3.92 -17.01 -10.14
N GLY A 259 -3.02 -16.04 -10.28
CA GLY A 259 -2.66 -15.36 -11.54
C GLY A 259 -3.65 -14.29 -11.98
N LYS A 260 -4.78 -14.14 -11.29
CA LYS A 260 -5.76 -13.09 -11.60
C LYS A 260 -5.38 -11.77 -10.95
N THR A 261 -5.72 -10.66 -11.60
CA THR A 261 -5.45 -9.33 -11.05
C THR A 261 -6.64 -8.76 -10.29
N SER A 262 -6.38 -8.09 -9.17
CA SER A 262 -7.36 -7.34 -8.37
C SER A 262 -7.50 -5.90 -8.88
N LEU A 263 -8.59 -5.22 -8.50
CA LEU A 263 -8.81 -3.82 -8.89
C LEU A 263 -7.71 -2.88 -8.36
N CYS A 264 -7.31 -3.05 -7.10
CA CYS A 264 -6.16 -2.42 -6.48
C CYS A 264 -5.84 -3.12 -5.15
N CYS A 265 -4.85 -2.62 -4.40
CA CYS A 265 -4.51 -3.17 -3.09
C CYS A 265 -5.68 -3.11 -2.08
N ASN A 266 -6.70 -2.26 -2.30
CA ASN A 266 -7.92 -2.18 -1.47
C ASN A 266 -9.03 -3.16 -1.88
N ASP A 267 -8.74 -4.08 -2.81
CA ASP A 267 -9.56 -5.26 -3.11
C ASP A 267 -8.91 -6.55 -2.57
N PRO A 268 -8.76 -6.72 -1.24
CA PRO A 268 -8.05 -7.84 -0.63
C PRO A 268 -8.57 -9.21 -1.03
N TYR A 269 -9.88 -9.30 -1.29
CA TYR A 269 -10.55 -10.55 -1.70
C TYR A 269 -10.54 -10.74 -3.22
N GLY A 270 -10.16 -9.71 -3.98
CA GLY A 270 -10.24 -9.66 -5.44
C GLY A 270 -11.65 -9.90 -5.97
N LYS A 271 -12.64 -9.25 -5.34
CA LYS A 271 -14.05 -9.25 -5.79
C LYS A 271 -14.20 -8.63 -7.17
N TYR A 272 -13.25 -7.79 -7.58
CA TYR A 272 -13.17 -7.12 -8.87
C TYR A 272 -11.92 -7.61 -9.58
N THR A 273 -11.99 -8.82 -10.12
CA THR A 273 -10.95 -9.32 -11.02
C THR A 273 -10.85 -8.42 -12.24
N LEU A 274 -9.66 -8.11 -12.76
CA LEU A 274 -9.51 -7.29 -13.98
C LEU A 274 -8.89 -8.07 -15.15
N ALA A 275 -8.01 -9.02 -14.88
CA ALA A 275 -7.35 -9.87 -15.87
C ALA A 275 -6.95 -11.23 -15.27
N ASP A 276 -6.48 -12.15 -16.12
CA ASP A 276 -5.98 -13.49 -15.74
C ASP A 276 -4.66 -13.79 -16.47
N LEU A 277 -3.53 -13.65 -15.77
CA LEU A 277 -2.18 -13.75 -16.32
C LEU A 277 -1.76 -15.19 -16.66
N ASN A 278 -2.59 -16.19 -16.35
CA ASN A 278 -2.41 -17.54 -16.88
C ASN A 278 -2.75 -17.62 -18.38
N ARG A 279 -3.43 -16.60 -18.92
CA ARG A 279 -3.99 -16.61 -20.29
C ARG A 279 -3.57 -15.42 -21.13
N MET A 280 -2.84 -14.47 -20.55
CA MET A 280 -2.39 -13.25 -21.21
C MET A 280 -1.13 -12.70 -20.54
N SER A 281 -0.44 -11.83 -21.24
CA SER A 281 0.69 -11.04 -20.74
C SER A 281 0.23 -9.88 -19.85
N LEU A 282 1.17 -9.29 -19.12
CA LEU A 282 1.00 -8.09 -18.30
C LEU A 282 0.52 -6.89 -19.12
N GLN A 283 1.06 -6.72 -20.34
CA GLN A 283 0.65 -5.62 -21.22
C GLN A 283 -0.79 -5.80 -21.69
N GLU A 284 -1.15 -6.98 -22.19
CA GLU A 284 -2.52 -7.29 -22.61
C GLU A 284 -3.51 -7.09 -21.46
N ALA A 285 -3.17 -7.57 -20.27
CA ALA A 285 -3.96 -7.34 -19.06
C ALA A 285 -4.15 -5.85 -18.79
N TRP A 286 -3.05 -5.07 -18.74
CA TRP A 286 -3.07 -3.65 -18.37
C TRP A 286 -3.84 -2.77 -19.36
N TYR A 287 -3.80 -3.13 -20.65
CA TYR A 287 -4.47 -2.40 -21.74
C TYR A 287 -5.84 -2.99 -22.11
N SER A 288 -6.29 -4.03 -21.42
CA SER A 288 -7.61 -4.63 -21.67
C SER A 288 -8.77 -3.65 -21.45
N GLN A 289 -9.88 -3.91 -22.16
CA GLN A 289 -11.13 -3.16 -22.05
C GLN A 289 -11.64 -3.08 -20.60
N ARG A 290 -11.39 -4.12 -19.79
CA ARG A 290 -11.83 -4.18 -18.39
C ARG A 290 -11.08 -3.17 -17.52
N TYR A 291 -9.77 -3.04 -17.69
CA TYR A 291 -8.99 -1.99 -17.02
C TYR A 291 -9.43 -0.59 -17.48
N GLU A 292 -9.59 -0.40 -18.80
CA GLU A 292 -10.03 0.89 -19.36
C GLU A 292 -11.39 1.32 -18.80
N ASN A 293 -12.37 0.41 -18.73
CA ASN A 293 -13.69 0.68 -18.19
C ASN A 293 -13.64 1.11 -16.72
N ILE A 294 -12.78 0.49 -15.91
CA ILE A 294 -12.59 0.88 -14.50
C ILE A 294 -11.96 2.26 -14.39
N ARG A 295 -10.95 2.57 -15.22
CA ARG A 295 -10.33 3.90 -15.30
C ARG A 295 -11.36 4.98 -15.62
N LYS A 296 -12.16 4.79 -16.68
CA LYS A 296 -13.26 5.71 -17.09
C LYS A 296 -14.28 5.93 -15.97
N LYS A 297 -14.73 4.86 -15.29
CA LYS A 297 -15.65 4.98 -14.15
C LYS A 297 -15.05 5.75 -12.98
N LEU A 298 -13.80 5.46 -12.61
CA LEU A 298 -13.13 6.12 -11.49
C LEU A 298 -12.68 7.56 -11.79
N ARG A 299 -12.58 7.93 -13.08
CA ARG A 299 -12.40 9.32 -13.52
C ARG A 299 -13.60 10.21 -13.17
N GLN A 300 -14.81 9.64 -13.18
CA GLN A 300 -16.05 10.31 -12.79
C GLN A 300 -16.27 10.34 -11.27
N GLY A 301 -15.34 9.76 -10.50
CA GLY A 301 -15.42 9.62 -9.05
C GLY A 301 -15.72 8.19 -8.59
N ARG A 302 -15.79 8.01 -7.26
CA ARG A 302 -15.81 6.67 -6.67
C ARG A 302 -17.17 6.01 -6.55
N ALA A 303 -18.26 6.77 -6.71
CA ALA A 303 -19.61 6.31 -6.42
C ALA A 303 -20.07 5.16 -7.33
N GLY A 304 -19.65 5.19 -8.60
CA GLY A 304 -20.04 4.24 -9.65
C GLY A 304 -19.35 2.88 -9.61
N VAL A 305 -18.39 2.68 -8.71
CA VAL A 305 -17.72 1.38 -8.50
C VAL A 305 -17.99 0.93 -7.07
N LYS A 306 -18.74 -0.16 -6.90
CA LYS A 306 -19.29 -0.56 -5.59
C LYS A 306 -18.20 -0.78 -4.52
N LEU A 307 -17.04 -1.35 -4.86
CA LEU A 307 -15.89 -1.43 -3.94
C LEU A 307 -15.30 -0.06 -3.58
N CYS A 308 -15.24 0.86 -4.54
CA CYS A 308 -14.61 2.15 -4.36
C CYS A 308 -15.51 3.16 -3.63
N ARG A 309 -16.83 2.95 -3.66
CA ARG A 309 -17.84 3.84 -3.08
C ARG A 309 -17.50 4.29 -1.65
N TYR A 310 -17.05 3.37 -0.79
CA TYR A 310 -16.67 3.68 0.59
C TYR A 310 -15.16 3.57 0.84
N CYS A 311 -14.34 3.53 -0.21
CA CYS A 311 -12.90 3.57 -0.08
C CYS A 311 -12.44 4.97 0.35
N ASP A 312 -11.78 5.05 1.50
CA ASP A 312 -11.23 6.31 2.03
C ASP A 312 -9.72 6.49 1.80
N THR A 313 -9.10 5.59 1.02
CA THR A 313 -7.69 5.66 0.63
C THR A 313 -7.46 6.84 -0.33
N LEU A 314 -6.47 7.68 -0.03
CA LEU A 314 -6.07 8.83 -0.85
C LEU A 314 -4.62 8.62 -1.30
N PRO A 315 -4.39 7.86 -2.37
CA PRO A 315 -3.05 7.67 -2.91
C PRO A 315 -2.65 8.94 -3.65
N GLY A 316 -1.59 9.61 -3.20
CA GLY A 316 -1.00 10.74 -3.91
C GLY A 316 -0.28 10.29 -5.19
N PRO A 317 -0.26 11.10 -6.27
CA PRO A 317 0.42 10.74 -7.52
C PRO A 317 1.93 10.51 -7.36
N LYS A 318 2.56 11.14 -6.37
CA LYS A 318 4.01 11.02 -6.07
C LYS A 318 4.35 9.77 -5.26
N GLY A 319 3.36 9.10 -4.67
CA GLY A 319 3.58 7.94 -3.78
C GLY A 319 3.53 6.58 -4.49
N TYR A 320 3.22 6.57 -5.79
CA TYR A 320 3.05 5.38 -6.60
C TYR A 320 3.74 5.53 -7.94
#